data_AF-A0A285Z1M8-F1
#
_entry.id   AF-A0A285Z1M8-F1
#
_cell.length_a   1.000
_cell.length_b   1.000
_cell.length_c   1.000
_cell.angle_alpha   90.00
_cell.angle_beta   90.00
_cell.angle_gamma   90.00
#
_symmetry.space_group_name_H-M   'P 1'
#
loop_
_entity.id
_entity.type
_entity.pdbx_description
1 polymer ?
#
loop_
_entity_poly.entity_id
_entity_poly.type
_entity_poly.pdbx_seq_one_letter_code
_entity_poly.pdbx_strand_id
1 'polypeptide(L)'
;MSDYFCLLTPAGRTKLAQAALLNQPLLITRMAVGDGNPLEEPPTEEQTVLVHEVYNAPLNKLYAPVEDGSVVIAEMAIPTNAGGWHVNEISLEDDTGTVIAIGNYPLTWKPPYSSGTGRVLLIRIMLDVSNAEDIALIIDPAAVMATELHVRLVVEDLRQHVDEPTGVAAGTYTKVQVNVRGQVVQGWNPTTLAGYGIQDAYTQADIDWLLSKKANNAITLAGYGIGDAYTKVEVNGFLDTKQPNLGYTPVQQGGGTNQGNTKIYLGWATDHLRAQAGTQDLGRVWTEVNRPKNTAAFGNPAWWRCADTGTVRQRGVAPIMTNVMEQRVTFPAAFAETPVITLGGVTSTADVNPSIENKTEIQASIVAYDNTGFTLASRRLGGSDVDYVTVMWQAEGRA
;
A
#
# COMPACT_ATOMS: atom_id res chain seq x y z
N MET A 1 -37.46 5.27 98.33
CA MET A 1 -36.07 5.75 98.41
C MET A 1 -35.19 4.65 97.89
N SER A 2 -34.27 4.97 96.98
CA SER A 2 -33.23 4.03 96.57
C SER A 2 -32.34 3.72 97.77
N ASP A 3 -31.91 2.45 97.91
CA ASP A 3 -31.03 2.03 99.01
C ASP A 3 -29.63 2.70 98.93
N TYR A 4 -29.30 3.26 97.76
CA TYR A 4 -28.08 4.02 97.48
C TYR A 4 -28.45 5.34 96.80
N PHE A 5 -27.85 6.43 97.28
CA PHE A 5 -28.11 7.78 96.80
C PHE A 5 -26.90 8.69 97.04
N CYS A 6 -26.90 9.84 96.38
CA CYS A 6 -25.88 10.87 96.50
C CYS A 6 -26.53 12.19 96.91
N LEU A 7 -26.01 12.85 97.94
CA LEU A 7 -26.49 14.14 98.45
C LEU A 7 -25.46 15.24 98.17
N LEU A 8 -25.96 16.45 97.89
CA LEU A 8 -25.12 17.64 97.79
C LEU A 8 -24.67 18.09 99.19
N THR A 9 -23.37 18.34 99.34
CA THR A 9 -22.81 18.93 100.56
C THR A 9 -23.24 20.40 100.69
N PRO A 10 -23.09 21.06 101.86
CA PRO A 10 -23.36 22.50 102.00
C PRO A 10 -22.51 23.35 101.04
N ALA A 11 -21.27 22.92 100.78
CA ALA A 11 -20.37 23.54 99.81
C ALA A 11 -20.86 23.32 98.37
N GLY A 12 -21.30 22.09 98.05
CA GLY A 12 -21.89 21.74 96.75
C GLY A 12 -23.14 22.57 96.42
N ARG A 13 -24.07 22.72 97.37
CA ARG A 13 -25.26 23.58 97.22
C ARG A 13 -24.89 25.05 96.96
N THR A 14 -23.89 25.55 97.68
CA THR A 14 -23.43 26.94 97.51
C THR A 14 -22.77 27.14 96.15
N LYS A 15 -21.89 26.23 95.73
CA LYS A 15 -21.20 26.30 94.44
C LYS A 15 -22.16 26.07 93.26
N LEU A 16 -23.15 25.19 93.40
CA LEU A 16 -24.21 25.02 92.41
C LEU A 16 -25.06 26.29 92.28
N ALA A 17 -25.45 26.92 93.39
CA ALA A 17 -26.18 28.19 93.38
C ALA A 17 -25.35 29.35 92.78
N GLN A 18 -24.04 29.37 93.02
CA GLN A 18 -23.11 30.33 92.41
C GLN A 18 -22.94 30.08 90.90
N ALA A 19 -22.85 28.82 90.47
CA ALA A 19 -22.77 28.44 89.07
C ALA A 19 -23.98 28.96 88.28
N ALA A 20 -25.19 28.79 88.84
CA ALA A 20 -26.43 29.32 88.28
C ALA A 20 -26.47 30.86 88.24
N LEU A 21 -25.94 31.54 89.28
CA LEU A 21 -25.94 33.02 89.35
C LEU A 21 -24.91 33.66 88.40
N LEU A 22 -23.74 33.04 88.26
CA LEU A 22 -22.61 33.54 87.48
C LEU A 22 -22.62 33.05 86.02
N ASN A 23 -23.55 32.15 85.67
CA ASN A 23 -23.61 31.46 84.38
C ASN A 23 -22.28 30.77 84.03
N GLN A 24 -21.62 30.21 85.04
CA GLN A 24 -20.38 29.45 84.92
C GLN A 24 -20.62 28.04 85.44
N PRO A 25 -20.47 27.01 84.61
CA PRO A 25 -20.82 25.66 85.02
C PRO A 25 -19.82 25.11 86.05
N LEU A 26 -20.33 24.39 87.06
CA LEU A 26 -19.53 23.74 88.08
C LEU A 26 -18.77 22.56 87.48
N LEU A 27 -17.43 22.61 87.54
CA LEU A 27 -16.55 21.57 87.03
C LEU A 27 -16.36 20.48 88.08
N ILE A 28 -17.04 19.35 87.93
CA ILE A 28 -16.74 18.14 88.71
C ILE A 28 -15.65 17.38 87.94
N THR A 29 -14.47 17.25 88.53
CA THR A 29 -13.29 16.72 87.82
C THR A 29 -12.78 15.41 88.39
N ARG A 30 -13.09 15.11 89.66
CA ARG A 30 -12.55 13.95 90.38
C ARG A 30 -13.66 13.22 91.13
N MET A 31 -13.45 11.92 91.30
CA MET A 31 -14.24 11.08 92.18
C MET A 31 -13.30 10.42 93.17
N ALA A 32 -13.65 10.46 94.46
CA ALA A 32 -12.98 9.67 95.47
C ALA A 32 -13.92 8.58 95.99
N VAL A 33 -13.33 7.49 96.43
CA VAL A 33 -14.02 6.36 97.04
C VAL A 33 -13.38 6.03 98.38
N GLY A 34 -14.21 5.62 99.32
CA GLY A 34 -13.82 5.24 100.67
C GLY A 34 -14.35 3.87 101.08
N ASP A 35 -13.73 3.29 102.11
CA ASP A 35 -14.16 2.03 102.70
C ASP A 35 -15.12 2.21 103.89
N GLY A 36 -15.30 3.46 104.35
CA GLY A 36 -16.23 3.85 105.41
C GLY A 36 -15.93 3.12 106.72
N ASN A 37 -14.72 3.17 107.27
CA ASN A 37 -14.35 2.46 108.50
C ASN A 37 -14.17 3.42 109.71
N PRO A 38 -14.95 3.28 110.81
CA PRO A 38 -16.02 2.31 111.04
C PRO A 38 -17.25 2.57 110.17
N LEU A 39 -17.98 1.50 109.81
CA LEU A 39 -19.16 1.58 108.93
C LEU A 39 -20.22 2.51 109.51
N GLU A 40 -20.35 3.69 108.92
CA GLU A 40 -21.27 4.73 109.37
C GLU A 40 -22.63 4.61 108.65
N GLU A 41 -23.68 5.13 109.30
CA GLU A 41 -25.04 5.24 108.74
C GLU A 41 -25.06 6.16 107.50
N PRO A 42 -26.12 6.12 106.65
CA PRO A 42 -26.15 6.83 105.36
C PRO A 42 -25.67 8.29 105.42
N PRO A 43 -25.10 8.81 104.31
CA PRO A 43 -24.46 10.13 104.30
C PRO A 43 -25.43 11.21 104.78
N THR A 44 -24.92 12.11 105.62
CA THR A 44 -25.71 13.22 106.19
C THR A 44 -25.53 14.50 105.38
N GLU A 45 -26.53 15.38 105.37
CA GLU A 45 -26.50 16.64 104.60
C GLU A 45 -25.41 17.64 105.04
N GLU A 46 -24.80 17.43 106.21
CA GLU A 46 -23.74 18.29 106.76
C GLU A 46 -22.33 17.70 106.54
N GLN A 47 -22.23 16.51 105.94
CA GLN A 47 -20.95 15.86 105.71
C GLN A 47 -20.14 16.63 104.64
N THR A 48 -18.86 16.86 104.91
CA THR A 48 -17.96 17.65 104.05
C THR A 48 -16.77 16.88 103.51
N VAL A 49 -16.48 15.70 104.06
CA VAL A 49 -15.40 14.80 103.66
C VAL A 49 -15.84 13.33 103.80
N LEU A 50 -15.20 12.42 103.08
CA LEU A 50 -15.36 10.99 103.28
C LEU A 50 -14.81 10.57 104.65
N VAL A 51 -15.39 9.51 105.23
CA VAL A 51 -14.96 8.96 106.54
C VAL A 51 -13.55 8.40 106.43
N HIS A 52 -13.27 7.64 105.36
CA HIS A 52 -11.94 7.13 105.05
C HIS A 52 -11.76 6.93 103.54
N GLU A 53 -11.13 7.92 102.90
CA GLU A 53 -10.77 7.87 101.49
C GLU A 53 -9.65 6.83 101.24
N VAL A 54 -9.89 5.93 100.28
CA VAL A 54 -8.93 4.88 99.89
C VAL A 54 -8.42 5.05 98.46
N TYR A 55 -9.13 5.77 97.60
CA TYR A 55 -8.70 6.03 96.23
C TYR A 55 -9.39 7.26 95.64
N ASN A 56 -8.63 8.09 94.93
CA ASN A 56 -9.12 9.30 94.27
C ASN A 56 -8.48 9.42 92.88
N ALA A 57 -9.30 9.60 91.85
CA ALA A 57 -8.84 9.78 90.48
C ALA A 57 -9.73 10.73 89.67
N PRO A 58 -9.22 11.28 88.54
CA PRO A 58 -10.03 12.03 87.60
C PRO A 58 -11.20 11.18 87.06
N LEU A 59 -12.32 11.84 86.78
CA LEU A 59 -13.48 11.19 86.15
C LEU A 59 -13.14 10.69 84.75
N ASN A 60 -13.64 9.50 84.41
CA ASN A 60 -13.57 8.97 83.05
C ASN A 60 -14.68 9.56 82.18
N LYS A 61 -15.88 9.74 82.75
CA LYS A 61 -17.04 10.35 82.08
C LYS A 61 -17.90 11.09 83.08
N LEU A 62 -18.47 12.21 82.66
CA LEU A 62 -19.50 12.93 83.41
C LEU A 62 -20.59 13.35 82.43
N TYR A 63 -21.83 12.88 82.62
CA TYR A 63 -22.93 13.22 81.72
C TYR A 63 -24.31 13.30 82.33
N ALA A 64 -25.18 14.13 81.76
CA ALA A 64 -26.61 14.14 82.05
C ALA A 64 -27.34 13.22 81.05
N PRO A 65 -28.19 12.27 81.50
CA PRO A 65 -29.02 11.46 80.62
C PRO A 65 -30.15 12.31 79.99
N VAL A 66 -30.48 12.04 78.73
CA VAL A 66 -31.47 12.82 77.95
C VAL A 66 -32.89 12.71 78.50
N GLU A 67 -33.18 11.64 79.24
CA GLU A 67 -34.51 11.36 79.80
C GLU A 67 -34.75 12.06 81.15
N ASP A 68 -33.68 12.50 81.84
CA ASP A 68 -33.77 13.11 83.17
C ASP A 68 -32.73 14.23 83.33
N GLY A 69 -33.15 15.46 83.02
CA GLY A 69 -32.32 16.66 83.07
C GLY A 69 -31.97 17.14 84.49
N SER A 70 -32.48 16.46 85.53
CA SER A 70 -32.11 16.68 86.94
C SER A 70 -30.98 15.78 87.42
N VAL A 71 -30.55 14.79 86.62
CA VAL A 71 -29.55 13.80 87.06
C VAL A 71 -28.23 14.00 86.32
N VAL A 72 -27.13 13.93 87.07
CA VAL A 72 -25.77 13.86 86.50
C VAL A 72 -25.15 12.53 86.89
N ILE A 73 -24.65 11.80 85.90
CA ILE A 73 -23.99 10.51 86.03
C ILE A 73 -22.48 10.73 85.94
N ALA A 74 -21.78 10.39 87.02
CA ALA A 74 -20.33 10.41 87.08
C ALA A 74 -19.78 8.97 87.03
N GLU A 75 -18.79 8.73 86.18
CA GLU A 75 -18.11 7.44 86.05
C GLU A 75 -16.61 7.56 86.31
N MET A 76 -16.10 6.68 87.15
CA MET A 76 -14.67 6.50 87.38
C MET A 76 -14.31 5.03 87.22
N ALA A 77 -13.27 4.74 86.44
CA ALA A 77 -12.69 3.41 86.32
C ALA A 77 -11.51 3.28 87.30
N ILE A 78 -11.62 2.35 88.25
CA ILE A 78 -10.50 1.96 89.10
C ILE A 78 -9.68 0.92 88.32
N PRO A 79 -8.43 1.23 87.96
CA PRO A 79 -7.56 0.32 87.21
C PRO A 79 -7.21 -0.93 88.02
N THR A 80 -6.61 -1.91 87.36
CA THR A 80 -6.26 -3.20 87.99
C THR A 80 -5.16 -3.08 89.05
N ASN A 81 -4.33 -2.05 88.99
CA ASN A 81 -3.21 -1.79 89.90
C ASN A 81 -3.61 -1.12 91.24
N ALA A 82 -4.86 -0.67 91.40
CA ALA A 82 -5.40 -0.13 92.64
C ALA A 82 -6.48 -1.06 93.22
N GLY A 83 -6.37 -1.45 94.48
CA GLY A 83 -7.33 -2.36 95.15
C GLY A 83 -6.80 -2.89 96.49
N GLY A 84 -7.52 -3.83 97.08
CA GLY A 84 -7.24 -4.37 98.42
C GLY A 84 -8.16 -3.85 99.52
N TRP A 85 -9.25 -3.17 99.15
CA TRP A 85 -10.18 -2.49 100.04
C TRP A 85 -11.63 -2.67 99.54
N HIS A 86 -12.59 -2.39 100.41
CA HIS A 86 -14.00 -2.35 100.04
C HIS A 86 -14.39 -0.94 99.63
N VAL A 87 -15.26 -0.80 98.64
CA VAL A 87 -15.93 0.46 98.32
C VAL A 87 -17.22 0.51 99.14
N ASN A 88 -17.46 1.58 99.88
CA ASN A 88 -18.71 1.83 100.59
C ASN A 88 -19.21 3.27 100.46
N GLU A 89 -18.30 4.24 100.34
CA GLU A 89 -18.65 5.65 100.18
C GLU A 89 -18.00 6.24 98.93
N ILE A 90 -18.63 7.25 98.34
CA ILE A 90 -18.18 7.96 97.14
C ILE A 90 -18.32 9.45 97.36
N SER A 91 -17.33 10.23 96.95
CA SER A 91 -17.41 11.68 96.82
C SER A 91 -17.21 12.12 95.39
N LEU A 92 -17.83 13.25 95.05
CA LEU A 92 -17.58 14.00 93.83
C LEU A 92 -16.91 15.32 94.19
N GLU A 93 -15.80 15.62 93.53
CA GLU A 93 -14.95 16.77 93.82
C GLU A 93 -14.82 17.68 92.61
N ASP A 94 -14.76 18.98 92.88
CA ASP A 94 -14.48 19.98 91.86
C ASP A 94 -12.97 20.12 91.53
N ASP A 95 -12.65 20.96 90.56
CA ASP A 95 -11.29 21.31 90.16
C ASP A 95 -10.42 21.92 91.29
N THR A 96 -11.05 22.47 92.32
CA THR A 96 -10.38 22.99 93.52
C THR A 96 -10.21 21.96 94.64
N GLY A 97 -10.71 20.74 94.47
CA GLY A 97 -10.70 19.68 95.48
C GLY A 97 -11.75 19.84 96.58
N THR A 98 -12.78 20.66 96.34
CA THR A 98 -13.92 20.79 97.25
C THR A 98 -14.92 19.66 96.98
N VAL A 99 -15.37 18.96 98.03
CA VAL A 99 -16.37 17.90 97.90
C VAL A 99 -17.75 18.52 97.63
N ILE A 100 -18.29 18.26 96.45
CA ILE A 100 -19.57 18.76 95.96
C ILE A 100 -20.72 17.84 96.38
N ALA A 101 -20.50 16.53 96.34
CA ALA A 101 -21.52 15.55 96.69
C ALA A 101 -20.91 14.32 97.35
N ILE A 102 -21.67 13.68 98.24
CA ILE A 102 -21.29 12.46 98.94
C ILE A 102 -22.42 11.45 98.79
N GLY A 103 -22.08 10.21 98.46
CA GLY A 103 -23.06 9.13 98.31
C GLY A 103 -22.60 7.83 98.95
N ASN A 104 -23.57 7.00 99.31
CA ASN A 104 -23.31 5.63 99.73
C ASN A 104 -23.28 4.70 98.50
N TYR A 105 -22.51 3.63 98.61
CA TYR A 105 -22.32 2.63 97.56
C TYR A 105 -22.40 1.21 98.15
N PRO A 106 -22.94 0.22 97.42
CA PRO A 106 -22.98 -1.15 97.92
C PRO A 106 -21.59 -1.67 98.24
N LEU A 107 -21.45 -2.30 99.40
CA LEU A 107 -20.18 -2.87 99.87
C LEU A 107 -19.58 -3.81 98.81
N THR A 108 -18.54 -3.34 98.13
CA THR A 108 -17.96 -4.03 96.96
C THR A 108 -16.48 -4.26 97.15
N TRP A 109 -16.04 -5.52 97.11
CA TRP A 109 -14.61 -5.86 97.20
C TRP A 109 -13.89 -5.59 95.87
N LYS A 110 -12.83 -4.76 95.92
CA LYS A 110 -11.92 -4.54 94.79
C LYS A 110 -10.61 -5.31 95.02
N PRO A 111 -10.37 -6.43 94.31
CA PRO A 111 -9.12 -7.17 94.47
C PRO A 111 -7.91 -6.35 93.98
N PRO A 112 -6.76 -6.41 94.69
CA PRO A 112 -5.51 -5.82 94.22
C PRO A 112 -4.87 -6.71 93.15
N TYR A 113 -4.01 -6.13 92.32
CA TYR A 113 -3.27 -6.85 91.28
C TYR A 113 -2.46 -8.04 91.83
N SER A 114 -1.96 -7.95 93.07
CA SER A 114 -1.18 -8.99 93.75
C SER A 114 -1.97 -10.26 94.08
N SER A 115 -3.29 -10.24 94.00
CA SER A 115 -4.15 -11.41 94.25
C SER A 115 -4.27 -12.36 93.05
N GLY A 116 -3.51 -12.15 91.96
CA GLY A 116 -3.52 -13.00 90.77
C GLY A 116 -4.74 -12.80 89.85
N THR A 117 -5.64 -11.89 90.20
CA THR A 117 -6.79 -11.45 89.39
C THR A 117 -6.88 -9.92 89.41
N GLY A 118 -6.66 -9.29 88.26
CA GLY A 118 -6.80 -7.85 88.10
C GLY A 118 -8.15 -7.54 87.48
N ARG A 119 -9.10 -7.05 88.28
CA ARG A 119 -10.40 -6.56 87.76
C ARG A 119 -10.36 -5.04 87.65
N VAL A 120 -10.76 -4.50 86.50
CA VAL A 120 -11.13 -3.07 86.39
C VAL A 120 -12.54 -2.93 86.95
N LEU A 121 -12.73 -2.01 87.92
CA LEU A 121 -14.04 -1.73 88.50
C LEU A 121 -14.50 -0.37 88.01
N LEU A 122 -15.60 -0.35 87.26
CA LEU A 122 -16.26 0.88 86.82
C LEU A 122 -17.28 1.28 87.88
N ILE A 123 -17.05 2.39 88.56
CA ILE A 123 -17.98 2.98 89.52
C ILE A 123 -18.81 4.02 88.78
N ARG A 124 -20.13 3.91 88.94
CA ARG A 124 -21.12 4.85 88.40
C ARG A 124 -22.00 5.32 89.53
N ILE A 125 -22.09 6.64 89.72
CA ILE A 125 -22.98 7.26 90.69
C ILE A 125 -23.89 8.28 90.00
N MET A 126 -25.12 8.39 90.48
CA MET A 126 -26.12 9.35 90.01
C MET A 126 -26.28 10.42 91.07
N LEU A 127 -26.03 11.68 90.68
CA LEU A 127 -26.24 12.86 91.51
C LEU A 127 -27.51 13.57 91.03
N ASP A 128 -28.44 13.83 91.94
CA ASP A 128 -29.61 14.65 91.69
C ASP A 128 -29.27 16.13 91.93
N VAL A 129 -29.54 16.98 90.95
CA VAL A 129 -29.29 18.41 90.96
C VAL A 129 -30.51 19.18 90.46
N SER A 130 -30.69 20.41 90.96
CA SER A 130 -31.82 21.25 90.58
C SER A 130 -31.82 21.63 89.09
N ASN A 131 -30.65 21.66 88.43
CA ASN A 131 -30.50 21.78 86.99
C ASN A 131 -29.15 21.20 86.54
N ALA A 132 -29.14 20.23 85.61
CA ALA A 132 -27.91 19.64 85.09
C ALA A 132 -27.12 20.58 84.15
N GLU A 133 -27.73 21.65 83.63
CA GLU A 133 -27.04 22.67 82.83
C GLU A 133 -26.01 23.47 83.63
N ASP A 134 -26.18 23.54 84.96
CA ASP A 134 -25.26 24.23 85.86
C ASP A 134 -23.97 23.41 86.12
N ILE A 135 -23.83 22.21 85.53
CA ILE A 135 -22.67 21.33 85.63
C ILE A 135 -21.97 21.19 84.28
N ALA A 136 -20.64 21.34 84.27
CA ALA A 136 -19.83 21.25 83.06
C ALA A 136 -19.64 19.79 82.63
N LEU A 137 -20.26 19.40 81.52
CA LEU A 137 -20.15 18.07 80.93
C LEU A 137 -18.75 17.82 80.35
N ILE A 138 -18.07 16.76 80.79
CA ILE A 138 -16.83 16.27 80.17
C ILE A 138 -17.15 14.95 79.46
N ILE A 139 -17.62 15.02 78.21
CA ILE A 139 -17.61 13.85 77.32
C ILE A 139 -17.09 14.24 75.93
N ASP A 140 -16.02 13.56 75.50
CA ASP A 140 -15.76 13.25 74.10
C ASP A 140 -16.22 11.78 73.84
N PRO A 141 -17.31 11.56 73.09
CA PRO A 141 -17.81 10.21 72.80
C PRO A 141 -16.94 9.42 71.81
N ALA A 142 -15.94 10.02 71.15
CA ALA A 142 -15.26 9.44 69.98
C ALA A 142 -13.85 8.89 70.25
N ALA A 143 -13.18 9.26 71.34
CA ALA A 143 -11.73 9.04 71.46
C ALA A 143 -11.28 7.71 72.09
N VAL A 144 -12.14 6.94 72.76
CA VAL A 144 -11.63 5.92 73.73
C VAL A 144 -11.72 4.45 73.30
N MET A 145 -12.44 4.06 72.25
CA MET A 145 -12.54 2.62 71.88
C MET A 145 -12.70 2.33 70.39
N ALA A 146 -11.62 2.42 69.62
CA ALA A 146 -11.43 1.48 68.51
C ALA A 146 -10.62 0.30 69.07
N THR A 147 -11.24 -0.86 69.25
CA THR A 147 -10.56 -2.06 69.75
C THR A 147 -9.42 -2.46 68.81
N GLU A 148 -8.31 -2.98 69.34
CA GLU A 148 -7.17 -3.50 68.55
C GLU A 148 -7.63 -4.49 67.46
N LEU A 149 -8.70 -5.24 67.74
CA LEU A 149 -9.39 -6.12 66.81
C LEU A 149 -9.96 -5.37 65.58
N HIS A 150 -10.55 -4.19 65.78
CA HIS A 150 -11.08 -3.38 64.68
C HIS A 150 -9.96 -2.88 63.77
N VAL A 151 -8.84 -2.40 64.34
CA VAL A 151 -7.67 -1.98 63.55
C VAL A 151 -7.09 -3.15 62.76
N ARG A 152 -6.99 -4.35 63.36
CA ARG A 152 -6.52 -5.55 62.67
C ARG A 152 -7.47 -5.97 61.53
N LEU A 153 -8.78 -5.89 61.73
CA LEU A 153 -9.78 -6.19 60.71
C LEU A 153 -9.72 -5.20 59.54
N VAL A 154 -9.55 -3.90 59.81
CA VAL A 154 -9.40 -2.88 58.76
C VAL A 154 -8.11 -3.10 57.95
N VAL A 155 -7.00 -3.47 58.59
CA VAL A 155 -5.75 -3.75 57.89
C VAL A 155 -5.86 -5.01 57.03
N GLU A 156 -6.52 -6.06 57.50
CA GLU A 156 -6.70 -7.29 56.73
C GLU A 156 -7.66 -7.08 55.53
N ASP A 157 -8.73 -6.32 55.73
CA ASP A 157 -9.66 -5.95 54.66
C ASP A 157 -8.97 -5.11 53.58
N LEU A 158 -8.11 -4.16 53.97
CA LEU A 158 -7.31 -3.38 53.03
C LEU A 158 -6.32 -4.25 52.24
N ARG A 159 -5.69 -5.25 52.89
CA ARG A 159 -4.79 -6.19 52.21
C ARG A 159 -5.52 -7.04 51.17
N GLN A 160 -6.71 -7.54 51.48
CA GLN A 160 -7.56 -8.23 50.49
C GLN A 160 -8.02 -7.30 49.37
N HIS A 161 -8.12 -6.00 49.59
CA HIS A 161 -8.57 -5.08 48.55
C HIS A 161 -7.45 -4.60 47.63
N VAL A 162 -6.20 -4.56 48.09
CA VAL A 162 -5.06 -3.98 47.36
C VAL A 162 -4.09 -5.04 46.83
N ASP A 163 -3.85 -6.13 47.56
CA ASP A 163 -2.77 -7.10 47.28
C ASP A 163 -3.25 -8.42 46.61
N GLU A 164 -4.52 -8.51 46.21
CA GLU A 164 -5.01 -9.69 45.48
C GLU A 164 -4.21 -9.88 44.18
N PRO A 165 -3.59 -11.06 43.96
CA PRO A 165 -2.84 -11.33 42.75
C PRO A 165 -3.74 -11.14 41.54
N THR A 166 -3.37 -10.23 40.65
CA THR A 166 -4.23 -9.87 39.52
C THR A 166 -4.38 -11.00 38.47
N GLY A 167 -3.67 -12.11 38.66
CA GLY A 167 -3.64 -13.26 37.76
C GLY A 167 -2.83 -13.02 36.48
N VAL A 168 -2.30 -11.82 36.26
CA VAL A 168 -1.46 -11.49 35.11
C VAL A 168 -0.03 -11.96 35.37
N ALA A 169 0.53 -12.71 34.42
CA ALA A 169 1.89 -13.22 34.52
C ALA A 169 2.90 -12.05 34.60
N ALA A 170 3.96 -12.22 35.38
CA ALA A 170 5.03 -11.22 35.45
C ALA A 170 5.73 -11.12 34.08
N GLY A 171 5.83 -9.90 33.53
CA GLY A 171 6.45 -9.67 32.22
C GLY A 171 6.28 -8.24 31.73
N THR A 172 6.80 -7.99 30.52
CA THR A 172 6.64 -6.70 29.82
C THR A 172 5.44 -6.77 28.89
N TYR A 173 4.53 -5.80 29.04
CA TYR A 173 3.35 -5.63 28.20
C TYR A 173 3.35 -4.25 27.56
N THR A 174 3.05 -4.15 26.27
CA THR A 174 2.93 -2.87 25.58
C THR A 174 1.51 -2.27 25.68
N LYS A 175 0.52 -3.07 26.09
CA LYS A 175 -0.85 -2.63 26.39
C LYS A 175 -1.42 -3.43 27.56
N VAL A 176 -2.07 -2.73 28.50
CA VAL A 176 -2.70 -3.34 29.69
C VAL A 176 -4.14 -2.89 29.84
N GLN A 177 -5.00 -3.78 30.34
CA GLN A 177 -6.33 -3.45 30.80
C GLN A 177 -6.33 -3.42 32.33
N VAL A 178 -6.89 -2.35 32.89
CA VAL A 178 -6.99 -2.14 34.33
C VAL A 178 -8.44 -2.23 34.80
N ASN A 179 -8.65 -2.74 36.01
CA ASN A 179 -9.96 -2.72 36.65
C ASN A 179 -10.24 -1.36 37.32
N VAL A 180 -11.43 -1.20 37.91
CA VAL A 180 -11.84 0.02 38.62
C VAL A 180 -10.95 0.36 39.83
N ARG A 181 -10.15 -0.60 40.32
CA ARG A 181 -9.19 -0.44 41.41
C ARG A 181 -7.78 -0.10 40.92
N GLY A 182 -7.58 0.05 39.60
CA GLY A 182 -6.28 0.34 38.99
C GLY A 182 -5.32 -0.86 38.87
N GLN A 183 -5.78 -2.06 39.18
CA GLN A 183 -4.99 -3.29 39.05
C GLN A 183 -5.03 -3.80 37.60
N VAL A 184 -3.90 -4.26 37.08
CA VAL A 184 -3.80 -4.82 35.71
C VAL A 184 -4.44 -6.20 35.67
N VAL A 185 -5.55 -6.36 34.95
CA VAL A 185 -6.30 -7.62 34.84
C VAL A 185 -5.95 -8.43 33.60
N GLN A 186 -5.44 -7.78 32.54
CA GLN A 186 -4.99 -8.43 31.31
C GLN A 186 -3.88 -7.59 30.66
N GLY A 187 -2.98 -8.24 29.92
CA GLY A 187 -1.89 -7.60 29.20
C GLY A 187 -1.63 -8.28 27.85
N TRP A 188 -1.30 -7.48 26.83
CA TRP A 188 -1.02 -7.95 25.48
C TRP A 188 0.22 -7.26 24.90
N ASN A 189 0.82 -7.92 23.90
CA ASN A 189 1.90 -7.38 23.07
C ASN A 189 1.49 -7.43 21.59
N PRO A 190 0.64 -6.49 21.13
CA PRO A 190 0.22 -6.48 19.74
C PRO A 190 1.40 -6.24 18.78
N THR A 191 1.31 -6.81 17.58
CA THR A 191 2.30 -6.62 16.50
C THR A 191 1.74 -5.81 15.32
N THR A 192 0.48 -5.38 15.39
CA THR A 192 -0.21 -4.64 14.33
C THR A 192 -0.74 -3.30 14.85
N LEU A 193 -0.84 -2.31 13.97
CA LEU A 193 -1.42 -0.98 14.28
C LEU A 193 -2.83 -1.11 14.88
N ALA A 194 -3.66 -1.98 14.29
CA ALA A 194 -5.02 -2.27 14.77
C ALA A 194 -5.01 -2.84 16.20
N GLY A 195 -4.05 -3.71 16.52
CA GLY A 195 -3.90 -4.26 17.87
C GLY A 195 -3.48 -3.20 18.90
N TYR A 196 -2.68 -2.21 18.51
CA TYR A 196 -2.42 -1.04 19.34
C TYR A 196 -3.64 -0.10 19.47
N GLY A 197 -4.54 -0.10 18.48
CA GLY A 197 -5.70 0.79 18.41
C GLY A 197 -5.39 2.11 17.71
N ILE A 198 -4.32 2.15 16.92
CA ILE A 198 -3.91 3.32 16.13
C ILE A 198 -4.85 3.42 14.91
N GLN A 199 -5.59 4.51 14.81
CA GLN A 199 -6.60 4.73 13.75
C GLN A 199 -6.14 5.73 12.68
N ASP A 200 -5.13 6.53 12.99
CA ASP A 200 -4.61 7.63 12.17
C ASP A 200 -3.36 7.24 11.36
N ALA A 201 -3.11 5.93 11.20
CA ALA A 201 -2.01 5.38 10.41
C ALA A 201 -2.53 4.48 9.29
N TYR A 202 -1.93 4.60 8.10
CA TYR A 202 -2.25 3.73 6.98
C TYR A 202 -1.77 2.30 7.24
N THR A 203 -2.62 1.32 6.93
CA THR A 203 -2.24 -0.08 6.96
C THR A 203 -1.35 -0.44 5.77
N GLN A 204 -0.65 -1.57 5.84
CA GLN A 204 0.10 -2.08 4.69
C GLN A 204 -0.79 -2.21 3.44
N ALA A 205 -2.02 -2.70 3.61
CA ALA A 205 -2.98 -2.82 2.51
C ALA A 205 -3.37 -1.46 1.91
N ASP A 206 -3.53 -0.42 2.75
CA ASP A 206 -3.83 0.93 2.26
C ASP A 206 -2.65 1.51 1.47
N ILE A 207 -1.42 1.32 1.97
CA ILE A 207 -0.21 1.75 1.29
C ILE A 207 -0.04 1.01 -0.04
N ASP A 208 -0.21 -0.31 -0.03
CA ASP A 208 -0.13 -1.13 -1.26
C ASP A 208 -1.20 -0.71 -2.26
N TRP A 209 -2.41 -0.39 -1.80
CA TRP A 209 -3.46 0.14 -2.67
C TRP A 209 -3.09 1.51 -3.24
N LEU A 210 -2.66 2.47 -2.42
CA LEU A 210 -2.23 3.80 -2.86
C LEU A 210 -1.02 3.73 -3.80
N LEU A 211 -0.08 2.84 -3.52
CA LEU A 211 1.08 2.59 -4.36
C LEU A 211 0.66 1.90 -5.66
N SER A 212 -0.30 0.98 -5.63
CA SER A 212 -0.86 0.38 -6.85
C SER A 212 -1.56 1.43 -7.71
N LYS A 213 -2.21 2.42 -7.10
CA LYS A 213 -2.74 3.58 -7.85
C LYS A 213 -1.59 4.35 -8.48
N LYS A 214 -0.51 4.63 -7.75
CA LYS A 214 0.69 5.27 -8.33
C LYS A 214 1.39 4.44 -9.41
N ALA A 215 1.44 3.12 -9.27
CA ALA A 215 2.13 2.20 -10.17
C ALA A 215 1.28 1.86 -11.41
N ASN A 216 -0.04 1.85 -11.29
CA ASN A 216 -0.99 1.70 -12.40
C ASN A 216 -1.29 3.01 -13.11
N ASN A 217 -0.51 4.07 -12.86
CA ASN A 217 -0.74 5.36 -13.49
C ASN A 217 -0.28 5.35 -14.94
N ALA A 218 -1.24 4.92 -15.76
CA ALA A 218 -1.40 5.17 -17.17
C ALA A 218 -0.51 4.36 -18.12
N ILE A 219 -1.15 3.81 -19.15
CA ILE A 219 -0.49 3.30 -20.36
C ILE A 219 -0.36 4.39 -21.44
N THR A 220 -0.66 5.64 -21.10
CA THR A 220 -0.66 6.78 -22.02
C THR A 220 0.23 7.88 -21.48
N LEU A 221 0.88 8.62 -22.37
CA LEU A 221 1.76 9.74 -22.01
C LEU A 221 1.03 10.80 -21.18
N ALA A 222 -0.24 11.08 -21.53
CA ALA A 222 -1.09 12.01 -20.80
C ALA A 222 -1.31 11.60 -19.34
N GLY A 223 -1.48 10.31 -19.06
CA GLY A 223 -1.67 9.85 -17.69
C GLY A 223 -0.37 9.74 -16.88
N TYR A 224 0.80 9.81 -17.53
CA TYR A 224 2.09 10.09 -16.87
C TYR A 224 2.36 11.60 -16.69
N GLY A 225 1.52 12.48 -17.25
CA GLY A 225 1.75 13.93 -17.22
C GLY A 225 2.89 14.40 -18.14
N ILE A 226 3.29 13.59 -19.12
CA ILE A 226 4.33 13.94 -20.09
C ILE A 226 3.70 14.81 -21.18
N GLY A 227 3.99 16.12 -21.15
CA GLY A 227 3.40 17.11 -22.06
C GLY A 227 4.25 17.45 -23.28
N ASP A 228 5.52 17.04 -23.31
CA ASP A 228 6.51 17.36 -24.35
C ASP A 228 6.71 16.23 -25.38
N ALA A 229 6.05 15.09 -25.19
CA ALA A 229 6.17 13.93 -26.06
C ALA A 229 4.95 13.79 -26.99
N TYR A 230 5.21 13.47 -28.25
CA TYR A 230 4.17 13.24 -29.25
C TYR A 230 3.45 11.90 -29.02
N THR A 231 2.13 11.93 -29.15
CA THR A 231 1.28 10.74 -29.13
C THR A 231 1.41 9.93 -30.43
N LYS A 232 1.03 8.65 -30.39
CA LYS A 232 0.96 7.80 -31.58
C LYS A 232 0.08 8.42 -32.69
N VAL A 233 -0.98 9.11 -32.31
CA VAL A 233 -1.90 9.77 -33.26
C VAL A 233 -1.20 10.94 -33.95
N GLU A 234 -0.49 11.79 -33.21
CA GLU A 234 0.25 12.93 -33.77
C GLU A 234 1.38 12.45 -34.68
N VAL A 235 2.14 11.43 -34.26
CA VAL A 235 3.20 10.84 -35.10
C VAL A 235 2.63 10.26 -36.39
N ASN A 236 1.52 9.51 -36.31
CA ASN A 236 0.87 8.98 -37.50
C ASN A 236 0.36 10.11 -38.41
N GLY A 237 -0.23 11.17 -37.86
CA GLY A 237 -0.63 12.34 -38.64
C GLY A 237 0.56 13.04 -39.33
N PHE A 238 1.70 13.17 -38.63
CA PHE A 238 2.92 13.68 -39.25
C PHE A 238 3.45 12.76 -40.34
N LEU A 239 3.34 11.44 -40.20
CA LEU A 239 3.78 10.49 -41.21
C LEU A 239 2.87 10.48 -42.44
N ASP A 240 1.55 10.47 -42.22
CA ASP A 240 0.54 10.51 -43.26
C ASP A 240 0.66 11.78 -44.10
N THR A 241 1.04 12.91 -43.50
CA THR A 241 1.31 14.16 -44.23
C THR A 241 2.62 14.16 -45.02
N LYS A 242 3.57 13.25 -44.78
CA LYS A 242 4.79 13.14 -45.61
C LYS A 242 4.53 12.53 -46.98
N GLN A 243 3.54 11.65 -47.11
CA GLN A 243 3.26 10.97 -48.38
C GLN A 243 2.73 11.95 -49.47
N PRO A 244 1.84 12.91 -49.18
CA PRO A 244 1.45 13.98 -50.11
C PRO A 244 2.57 14.98 -50.44
N ASN A 245 3.54 15.19 -49.55
CA ASN A 245 4.65 16.13 -49.75
C ASN A 245 5.63 15.70 -50.86
N LEU A 246 5.50 14.48 -51.38
CA LEU A 246 6.27 14.04 -52.54
C LEU A 246 5.92 14.83 -53.81
N GLY A 247 4.75 15.49 -53.87
CA GLY A 247 4.34 16.33 -54.99
C GLY A 247 3.93 15.57 -56.26
N TYR A 248 3.95 14.22 -56.19
CA TYR A 248 3.46 13.30 -57.21
C TYR A 248 2.87 12.08 -56.51
N THR A 249 1.89 11.42 -57.13
CA THR A 249 1.41 10.12 -56.66
C THR A 249 2.53 9.10 -56.83
N PRO A 250 3.06 8.48 -55.75
CA PRO A 250 4.09 7.47 -55.88
C PRO A 250 3.53 6.30 -56.72
N VAL A 251 4.29 5.88 -57.73
CA VAL A 251 3.95 4.64 -58.45
C VAL A 251 4.07 3.49 -57.45
N GLN A 252 2.97 2.79 -57.18
CA GLN A 252 3.02 1.58 -56.36
C GLN A 252 3.86 0.53 -57.08
N GLN A 253 4.96 0.10 -56.45
CA GLN A 253 5.76 -1.02 -56.94
C GLN A 253 5.16 -2.34 -56.44
N GLY A 254 4.70 -3.19 -57.35
CA GLY A 254 4.19 -4.52 -57.03
C GLY A 254 2.87 -4.52 -56.23
N GLY A 255 2.48 -5.70 -55.75
CA GLY A 255 1.28 -5.89 -54.90
C GLY A 255 -0.08 -5.71 -55.60
N GLY A 256 -0.11 -5.44 -56.90
CA GLY A 256 -1.33 -5.50 -57.71
C GLY A 256 -1.75 -6.93 -58.07
N THR A 257 -2.89 -7.09 -58.74
CA THR A 257 -3.37 -8.39 -59.23
C THR A 257 -2.30 -9.09 -60.07
N ASN A 258 -1.94 -10.33 -59.70
CA ASN A 258 -0.87 -11.12 -60.31
C ASN A 258 0.55 -10.50 -60.22
N GLN A 259 0.80 -9.66 -59.22
CA GLN A 259 2.12 -9.11 -58.93
C GLN A 259 2.61 -9.54 -57.55
N GLY A 260 3.89 -9.87 -57.44
CA GLY A 260 4.55 -10.06 -56.15
C GLY A 260 4.94 -8.74 -55.50
N ASN A 261 5.56 -8.82 -54.31
CA ASN A 261 6.08 -7.66 -53.58
C ASN A 261 7.56 -7.38 -53.89
N THR A 262 8.06 -7.93 -55.00
CA THR A 262 9.47 -7.80 -55.39
C THR A 262 9.78 -6.35 -55.75
N LYS A 263 10.86 -5.81 -55.16
CA LYS A 263 11.34 -4.46 -55.45
C LYS A 263 11.83 -4.37 -56.89
N ILE A 264 11.37 -3.35 -57.61
CA ILE A 264 11.83 -3.03 -58.96
C ILE A 264 12.88 -1.93 -58.85
N TYR A 265 14.04 -2.16 -59.45
CA TYR A 265 15.13 -1.21 -59.55
C TYR A 265 15.17 -0.67 -60.98
N LEU A 266 15.18 0.65 -61.13
CA LEU A 266 15.45 1.36 -62.38
C LEU A 266 16.64 2.27 -62.14
N GLY A 267 17.69 2.14 -62.95
CA GLY A 267 18.93 2.88 -62.72
C GLY A 267 19.82 2.98 -63.95
N TRP A 268 20.68 4.00 -63.96
CA TRP A 268 21.69 4.19 -64.99
C TRP A 268 22.91 3.31 -64.66
N ALA A 269 23.25 2.38 -65.55
CA ALA A 269 24.50 1.63 -65.53
C ALA A 269 25.64 2.49 -66.10
N THR A 270 26.81 1.92 -66.37
CA THR A 270 27.94 2.68 -66.93
C THR A 270 27.58 3.45 -68.21
N ASP A 271 26.71 2.89 -69.04
CA ASP A 271 26.43 3.40 -70.40
C ASP A 271 24.93 3.38 -70.81
N HIS A 272 24.03 2.82 -69.99
CA HIS A 272 22.60 2.74 -70.34
C HIS A 272 21.67 2.56 -69.14
N LEU A 273 20.38 2.89 -69.33
CA LEU A 273 19.31 2.58 -68.38
C LEU A 273 19.08 1.06 -68.31
N ARG A 274 18.99 0.51 -67.09
CA ARG A 274 18.70 -0.90 -66.81
C ARG A 274 17.54 -1.06 -65.84
N ALA A 275 16.90 -2.23 -65.90
CA ALA A 275 15.87 -2.65 -64.96
C ALA A 275 16.26 -3.97 -64.27
N GLN A 276 15.93 -4.10 -62.99
CA GLN A 276 16.13 -5.32 -62.21
C GLN A 276 14.93 -5.55 -61.29
N ALA A 277 14.49 -6.80 -61.18
CA ALA A 277 13.42 -7.20 -60.26
C ALA A 277 14.01 -8.10 -59.17
N GLY A 278 14.15 -7.58 -57.94
CA GLY A 278 14.79 -8.31 -56.85
C GLY A 278 16.26 -8.59 -57.17
N THR A 279 16.61 -9.85 -57.42
CA THR A 279 17.95 -10.28 -57.89
C THR A 279 18.00 -10.58 -59.39
N GLN A 280 16.85 -10.58 -60.08
CA GLN A 280 16.78 -10.89 -61.50
C GLN A 280 17.09 -9.64 -62.33
N ASP A 281 18.19 -9.69 -63.08
CA ASP A 281 18.53 -8.67 -64.07
C ASP A 281 17.61 -8.79 -65.29
N LEU A 282 16.82 -7.73 -65.55
CA LEU A 282 15.94 -7.66 -66.72
C LEU A 282 16.66 -7.05 -67.93
N GLY A 283 17.90 -6.61 -67.76
CA GLY A 283 18.71 -6.06 -68.83
C GLY A 283 18.48 -4.57 -69.07
N ARG A 284 18.88 -4.15 -70.27
CA ARG A 284 18.80 -2.77 -70.74
C ARG A 284 17.36 -2.39 -71.09
N VAL A 285 16.95 -1.18 -70.72
CA VAL A 285 15.70 -0.58 -71.21
C VAL A 285 15.93 0.03 -72.58
N TRP A 286 15.17 -0.45 -73.57
CA TRP A 286 15.20 0.11 -74.92
C TRP A 286 14.39 1.41 -75.00
N THR A 287 15.03 2.43 -75.57
CA THR A 287 14.48 3.76 -75.83
C THR A 287 14.69 4.09 -77.31
N GLU A 288 14.06 5.15 -77.80
CA GLU A 288 14.22 5.57 -79.20
C GLU A 288 15.68 5.85 -79.60
N VAL A 289 16.49 6.26 -78.64
CA VAL A 289 17.92 6.57 -78.82
C VAL A 289 18.75 5.31 -78.99
N ASN A 290 18.41 4.22 -78.31
CA ASN A 290 19.29 3.07 -78.15
C ASN A 290 18.74 1.74 -78.70
N ARG A 291 17.56 1.75 -79.33
CA ARG A 291 17.00 0.58 -80.00
C ARG A 291 17.95 0.07 -81.09
N PRO A 292 18.17 -1.26 -81.20
CA PRO A 292 18.90 -1.82 -82.32
C PRO A 292 18.27 -1.37 -83.65
N LYS A 293 19.08 -0.96 -84.62
CA LYS A 293 18.62 -0.50 -85.93
C LYS A 293 19.12 -1.44 -87.01
N ASN A 294 18.20 -2.00 -87.79
CA ASN A 294 18.54 -2.79 -88.97
C ASN A 294 19.42 -1.98 -89.91
N THR A 295 20.43 -2.62 -90.48
CA THR A 295 21.36 -2.00 -91.44
C THR A 295 21.12 -2.58 -92.83
N ALA A 296 21.31 -1.79 -93.87
CA ALA A 296 21.13 -2.25 -95.24
C ALA A 296 22.01 -1.46 -96.20
N ALA A 297 22.42 -2.10 -97.28
CA ALA A 297 22.90 -1.43 -98.48
C ALA A 297 21.92 -1.69 -99.62
N PHE A 298 21.32 -0.62 -100.12
CA PHE A 298 20.46 -0.65 -101.30
C PHE A 298 21.34 -0.61 -102.56
N GLY A 299 21.00 -1.41 -103.56
CA GLY A 299 21.78 -1.53 -104.79
C GLY A 299 21.59 -2.87 -105.49
N ASN A 300 22.52 -3.17 -106.39
CA ASN A 300 22.61 -4.46 -107.04
C ASN A 300 24.09 -4.86 -107.18
N PRO A 301 24.60 -5.80 -106.36
CA PRO A 301 23.87 -6.53 -105.32
C PRO A 301 23.53 -5.68 -104.07
N ALA A 302 22.46 -6.05 -103.37
CA ALA A 302 21.97 -5.41 -102.13
C ALA A 302 22.04 -6.36 -100.95
N TRP A 303 22.07 -5.81 -99.74
CA TRP A 303 21.92 -6.58 -98.51
C TRP A 303 21.15 -5.83 -97.43
N TRP A 304 20.57 -6.60 -96.50
CA TRP A 304 19.90 -6.13 -95.29
C TRP A 304 20.29 -7.04 -94.12
N ARG A 305 20.50 -6.46 -92.93
CA ARG A 305 20.80 -7.16 -91.69
C ARG A 305 19.84 -6.71 -90.58
N CYS A 306 19.21 -7.68 -89.93
CA CYS A 306 18.45 -7.48 -88.72
C CYS A 306 19.38 -7.21 -87.55
N ALA A 307 19.16 -6.12 -86.81
CA ALA A 307 19.96 -5.80 -85.62
C ALA A 307 19.51 -6.57 -84.38
N ASP A 308 18.28 -7.09 -84.36
CA ASP A 308 17.75 -7.86 -83.22
C ASP A 308 18.15 -9.34 -83.29
N THR A 309 18.01 -9.96 -84.48
CA THR A 309 18.23 -11.41 -84.66
C THR A 309 19.57 -11.76 -85.31
N GLY A 310 20.28 -10.78 -85.88
CA GLY A 310 21.48 -11.00 -86.68
C GLY A 310 21.24 -11.61 -88.07
N THR A 311 19.98 -11.81 -88.48
CA THR A 311 19.62 -12.34 -89.81
C THR A 311 20.11 -11.42 -90.92
N VAL A 312 20.77 -11.97 -91.93
CA VAL A 312 21.19 -11.26 -93.13
C VAL A 312 20.45 -11.80 -94.34
N ARG A 313 20.01 -10.88 -95.20
CA ARG A 313 19.48 -11.17 -96.52
C ARG A 313 20.31 -10.42 -97.55
N GLN A 314 20.79 -11.15 -98.55
CA GLN A 314 21.54 -10.60 -99.67
C GLN A 314 20.82 -10.95 -100.96
N ARG A 315 20.82 -10.04 -101.93
CA ARG A 315 20.23 -10.29 -103.23
C ARG A 315 21.06 -9.64 -104.32
N GLY A 316 20.93 -10.14 -105.52
CA GLY A 316 21.53 -9.50 -106.67
C GLY A 316 21.09 -10.14 -107.97
N VAL A 317 21.74 -9.71 -109.03
CA VAL A 317 21.63 -10.35 -110.34
C VAL A 317 23.00 -10.82 -110.78
N ALA A 318 23.04 -11.96 -111.45
CA ALA A 318 24.27 -12.52 -112.01
C ALA A 318 24.04 -12.81 -113.50
N PRO A 319 24.75 -12.13 -114.42
CA PRO A 319 24.74 -12.52 -115.82
C PRO A 319 25.52 -13.83 -115.98
N ILE A 320 24.98 -14.80 -116.71
CA ILE A 320 25.63 -16.07 -117.07
C ILE A 320 25.49 -16.31 -118.57
N MET A 321 26.60 -16.63 -119.24
CA MET A 321 26.56 -16.93 -120.67
C MET A 321 25.82 -18.26 -120.93
N THR A 322 25.33 -18.44 -122.14
CA THR A 322 24.68 -19.69 -122.52
C THR A 322 25.68 -20.84 -122.61
N ASN A 323 25.35 -21.99 -122.01
CA ASN A 323 26.18 -23.20 -121.96
C ASN A 323 27.53 -23.04 -121.22
N VAL A 324 27.55 -22.22 -120.17
CA VAL A 324 28.70 -22.16 -119.25
C VAL A 324 28.61 -23.32 -118.27
N MET A 325 29.70 -24.09 -118.15
CA MET A 325 29.81 -25.18 -117.20
C MET A 325 29.65 -24.67 -115.76
N GLU A 326 30.37 -23.60 -115.37
CA GLU A 326 30.32 -23.04 -114.01
C GLU A 326 30.69 -21.54 -113.98
N GLN A 327 29.93 -20.72 -113.25
CA GLN A 327 30.26 -19.32 -112.94
C GLN A 327 30.04 -19.03 -111.45
N ARG A 328 31.06 -18.49 -110.79
CA ARG A 328 31.00 -18.09 -109.38
C ARG A 328 30.33 -16.73 -109.21
N VAL A 329 29.38 -16.66 -108.28
CA VAL A 329 28.74 -15.44 -107.78
C VAL A 329 29.16 -15.24 -106.34
N THR A 330 29.75 -14.09 -106.03
CA THR A 330 30.20 -13.75 -104.67
C THR A 330 29.13 -12.92 -103.96
N PHE A 331 28.86 -13.25 -102.70
CA PHE A 331 27.99 -12.44 -101.85
C PHE A 331 28.67 -11.11 -101.47
N PRO A 332 27.92 -10.00 -101.37
CA PRO A 332 28.42 -8.74 -100.83
C PRO A 332 29.14 -8.87 -99.48
N ALA A 333 28.66 -9.76 -98.61
CA ALA A 333 29.27 -10.10 -97.34
C ALA A 333 29.24 -11.63 -97.12
N ALA A 334 30.25 -12.18 -96.44
CA ALA A 334 30.20 -13.58 -96.07
C ALA A 334 29.15 -13.82 -94.96
N PHE A 335 28.44 -14.93 -95.04
CA PHE A 335 27.58 -15.41 -93.96
C PHE A 335 28.41 -16.13 -92.89
N ALA A 336 28.03 -16.05 -91.62
CA ALA A 336 28.69 -16.79 -90.55
C ALA A 336 28.35 -18.30 -90.58
N GLU A 337 27.16 -18.62 -91.11
CA GLU A 337 26.61 -19.97 -91.26
C GLU A 337 26.24 -20.22 -92.73
N THR A 338 26.06 -21.48 -93.11
CA THR A 338 25.65 -21.86 -94.46
C THR A 338 24.31 -21.19 -94.84
N PRO A 339 24.27 -20.35 -95.88
CA PRO A 339 23.05 -19.62 -96.23
C PRO A 339 22.07 -20.50 -97.02
N VAL A 340 20.79 -20.16 -96.92
CA VAL A 340 19.75 -20.65 -97.82
C VAL A 340 19.72 -19.75 -99.05
N ILE A 341 19.91 -20.34 -100.23
CA ILE A 341 19.98 -19.60 -101.50
C ILE A 341 18.79 -20.00 -102.38
N THR A 342 18.10 -19.01 -102.89
CA THR A 342 16.99 -19.17 -103.82
C THR A 342 17.29 -18.40 -105.09
N LEU A 343 17.15 -19.06 -106.25
CA LEU A 343 17.19 -18.40 -107.54
C LEU A 343 15.79 -17.86 -107.88
N GLY A 344 15.73 -16.60 -108.30
CA GLY A 344 14.55 -15.96 -108.86
C GLY A 344 14.47 -16.15 -110.39
N GLY A 345 13.47 -15.54 -111.02
CA GLY A 345 13.25 -15.65 -112.47
C GLY A 345 14.49 -15.28 -113.30
N VAL A 346 14.67 -16.01 -114.41
CA VAL A 346 15.72 -15.76 -115.41
C VAL A 346 15.20 -14.71 -116.39
N THR A 347 15.94 -13.61 -116.59
CA THR A 347 15.58 -12.56 -117.54
C THR A 347 16.72 -12.31 -118.54
N SER A 348 16.42 -12.20 -119.83
CA SER A 348 17.41 -11.78 -120.83
C SER A 348 17.65 -10.27 -120.70
N THR A 349 18.92 -9.83 -120.77
CA THR A 349 19.24 -8.40 -120.80
C THR A 349 19.40 -8.00 -122.26
N ALA A 350 18.39 -7.35 -122.82
CA ALA A 350 18.36 -6.69 -124.13
C ALA A 350 18.97 -7.48 -125.31
N ASP A 351 18.14 -8.27 -126.01
CA ASP A 351 18.40 -8.50 -127.43
C ASP A 351 18.31 -7.16 -128.17
N VAL A 352 19.25 -6.91 -129.11
CA VAL A 352 19.18 -5.78 -130.05
C VAL A 352 17.97 -5.93 -131.02
N ASN A 353 17.19 -7.01 -130.89
CA ASN A 353 16.06 -7.34 -131.75
C ASN A 353 14.83 -7.80 -130.93
N PRO A 354 13.77 -6.99 -130.82
CA PRO A 354 12.64 -7.24 -129.92
C PRO A 354 11.64 -8.33 -130.38
N SER A 355 11.95 -9.13 -131.42
CA SER A 355 10.98 -10.01 -132.09
C SER A 355 11.02 -11.49 -131.70
N ILE A 356 11.72 -11.89 -130.64
CA ILE A 356 11.77 -13.31 -130.22
C ILE A 356 10.97 -13.51 -128.93
N GLU A 357 9.69 -13.85 -129.11
CA GLU A 357 8.78 -14.34 -128.08
C GLU A 357 9.01 -15.85 -127.86
N ASN A 358 9.89 -16.20 -126.91
CA ASN A 358 9.76 -17.35 -126.00
C ASN A 358 10.95 -17.38 -125.03
N LYS A 359 10.76 -16.85 -123.82
CA LYS A 359 11.82 -16.44 -122.88
C LYS A 359 11.97 -17.39 -121.69
N THR A 360 11.95 -18.71 -121.94
CA THR A 360 11.90 -19.76 -120.90
C THR A 360 12.87 -20.94 -121.13
N GLU A 361 13.84 -20.80 -122.03
CA GLU A 361 14.59 -21.96 -122.58
C GLU A 361 16.02 -22.11 -122.02
N ILE A 362 16.39 -21.38 -120.96
CA ILE A 362 17.66 -21.55 -120.27
C ILE A 362 17.38 -21.88 -118.80
N GLN A 363 17.90 -23.02 -118.35
CA GLN A 363 17.83 -23.44 -116.97
C GLN A 363 19.14 -23.08 -116.27
N ALA A 364 19.05 -22.30 -115.20
CA ALA A 364 20.16 -22.05 -114.29
C ALA A 364 19.95 -22.83 -112.99
N SER A 365 20.98 -23.52 -112.52
CA SER A 365 20.96 -24.23 -111.25
C SER A 365 22.20 -23.89 -110.42
N ILE A 366 22.05 -24.00 -109.10
CA ILE A 366 23.17 -23.90 -108.17
C ILE A 366 23.84 -25.28 -108.12
N VAL A 367 25.13 -25.34 -108.41
CA VAL A 367 25.90 -26.61 -108.39
C VAL A 367 26.80 -26.75 -107.17
N ALA A 368 27.20 -25.63 -106.56
CA ALA A 368 27.95 -25.58 -105.32
C ALA A 368 27.71 -24.24 -104.62
N TYR A 369 27.85 -24.19 -103.30
CA TYR A 369 27.79 -22.95 -102.53
C TYR A 369 28.54 -23.07 -101.21
N ASP A 370 28.99 -21.92 -100.72
CA ASP A 370 29.62 -21.76 -99.41
C ASP A 370 29.22 -20.41 -98.80
N ASN A 371 29.80 -20.08 -97.66
CA ASN A 371 29.48 -18.87 -96.90
C ASN A 371 29.81 -17.55 -97.64
N THR A 372 30.60 -17.60 -98.72
CA THR A 372 31.07 -16.43 -99.47
C THR A 372 30.42 -16.29 -100.84
N GLY A 373 29.73 -17.32 -101.34
CA GLY A 373 29.09 -17.28 -102.64
C GLY A 373 28.54 -18.62 -103.11
N PHE A 374 28.11 -18.65 -104.36
CA PHE A 374 27.58 -19.85 -105.00
C PHE A 374 27.99 -19.93 -106.47
N THR A 375 28.00 -21.14 -107.00
CA THR A 375 28.35 -21.41 -108.40
C THR A 375 27.08 -21.74 -109.17
N LEU A 376 26.85 -20.99 -110.24
CA LEU A 376 25.77 -21.21 -111.21
C LEU A 376 26.28 -22.06 -112.38
N ALA A 377 25.46 -22.99 -112.83
CA ALA A 377 25.61 -23.63 -114.13
C ALA A 377 24.38 -23.31 -114.99
N SER A 378 24.59 -23.09 -116.29
CA SER A 378 23.50 -22.84 -117.24
C SER A 378 23.44 -23.94 -118.30
N ARG A 379 22.23 -24.36 -118.66
CA ARG A 379 21.99 -25.26 -119.79
C ARG A 379 20.90 -24.70 -120.69
N ARG A 380 21.16 -24.69 -122.00
CA ARG A 380 20.16 -24.35 -123.02
C ARG A 380 19.24 -25.54 -123.30
N LEU A 381 17.95 -25.27 -123.42
CA LEU A 381 16.88 -26.23 -123.67
C LEU A 381 16.27 -26.09 -125.08
N GLY A 382 16.49 -24.97 -125.79
CA GLY A 382 15.99 -24.68 -127.14
C GLY A 382 16.36 -23.27 -127.66
N GLY A 383 15.84 -22.83 -128.82
CA GLY A 383 15.71 -21.40 -129.20
C GLY A 383 16.84 -20.75 -130.01
N SER A 384 16.69 -19.46 -130.35
CA SER A 384 17.65 -18.60 -131.07
C SER A 384 18.81 -18.09 -130.19
N ASP A 385 19.85 -17.53 -130.82
CA ASP A 385 21.12 -17.14 -130.17
C ASP A 385 21.00 -15.95 -129.22
N VAL A 386 20.90 -16.26 -127.92
CA VAL A 386 21.12 -15.30 -126.83
C VAL A 386 22.49 -15.58 -126.23
N ASP A 387 23.37 -14.58 -126.16
CA ASP A 387 24.74 -14.75 -125.66
C ASP A 387 24.80 -14.93 -124.13
N TYR A 388 23.87 -14.34 -123.39
CA TYR A 388 23.80 -14.43 -121.92
C TYR A 388 22.41 -14.17 -121.35
N VAL A 389 22.13 -14.71 -120.16
CA VAL A 389 20.93 -14.42 -119.35
C VAL A 389 21.32 -13.90 -117.98
N THR A 390 20.42 -13.15 -117.36
CA THR A 390 20.58 -12.63 -116.01
C THR A 390 19.72 -13.41 -115.04
N VAL A 391 20.35 -14.02 -114.04
CA VAL A 391 19.68 -14.77 -112.98
C VAL A 391 19.58 -13.90 -111.75
N MET A 392 18.36 -13.69 -111.26
CA MET A 392 18.15 -13.07 -109.95
C MET A 392 18.42 -14.09 -108.86
N TRP A 393 19.03 -13.67 -107.76
CA TRP A 393 19.29 -14.55 -106.63
C TRP A 393 19.01 -13.82 -105.31
N GLN A 394 18.63 -14.60 -104.31
CA GLN A 394 18.51 -14.18 -102.93
C GLN A 394 19.17 -15.23 -102.03
N ALA A 395 19.95 -14.78 -101.06
CA ALA A 395 20.53 -15.62 -100.02
C ALA A 395 20.13 -15.10 -98.63
N GLU A 396 19.74 -15.99 -97.74
CA GLU A 396 19.37 -15.68 -96.36
C GLU A 396 20.17 -16.54 -95.38
N GLY A 397 20.69 -15.91 -94.33
CA GLY A 397 21.52 -16.58 -93.33
C GLY A 397 21.73 -15.68 -92.11
N ARG A 398 22.75 -15.97 -91.30
CA ARG A 398 23.16 -15.14 -90.16
C ARG A 398 24.51 -14.48 -90.42
N ALA A 399 24.70 -13.26 -89.92
CA ALA A 399 26.00 -12.57 -89.87
C ALA A 399 26.64 -12.63 -88.49
#